data_AF-A0A540WPL7-F1
#
_entry.id   AF-A0A540WPL7-F1
#
_cell.length_a   1.000
_cell.length_b   1.000
_cell.length_c   1.000
_cell.angle_alpha   90.00
_cell.angle_beta   90.00
_cell.angle_gamma   90.00
#
_symmetry.space_group_name_H-M   'P 1'
#
loop_
_entity.id
_entity.type
_entity.pdbx_description
1 polymer ?
#
loop_
_entity_poly.entity_id
_entity_poly.type
_entity_poly.pdbx_seq_one_letter_code
_entity_poly.pdbx_strand_id
1 'polypeptide(L)' 'MTYEERVEQQRDEARRELVAAERGLSAGTEAARVRYARALHEADIAEVRAQRHARERLRHQYSWRPAAG' A
#
# COMPACT_ATOMS: atom_id res chain seq x y z
N MET A 1 1.99 -0.32 18.17
CA MET A 1 1.82 -0.15 16.72
C MET A 1 2.02 1.31 16.37
N THR A 2 3.06 1.63 15.62
CA THR A 2 3.33 2.98 15.12
C THR A 2 2.40 3.28 13.94
N TYR A 3 2.29 4.56 13.56
CA TYR A 3 1.55 4.93 12.37
C TYR A 3 2.16 4.34 11.10
N GLU A 4 3.50 4.22 11.04
CA GLU A 4 4.21 3.55 9.94
C GLU A 4 3.81 2.08 9.84
N GLU A 5 3.82 1.35 10.96
CA GLU A 5 3.41 -0.06 11.01
C GLU A 5 1.97 -0.25 10.53
N ARG A 6 1.07 0.68 10.86
CA ARG A 6 -0.31 0.67 10.36
C ARG A 6 -0.38 0.89 8.84
N VAL A 7 0.42 1.80 8.29
CA VAL A 7 0.46 2.07 6.84
C VAL A 7 1.01 0.86 6.07
N GLU A 8 2.07 0.25 6.56
CA GLU A 8 2.64 -0.98 5.99
C GLU A 8 1.64 -2.13 6.07
N GLN A 9 0.96 -2.29 7.22
CA GLN A 9 -0.10 -3.29 7.38
C GLN A 9 -1.23 -3.08 6.36
N GLN A 10 -1.71 -1.84 6.19
CA GLN A 10 -2.75 -1.53 5.21
C GLN A 10 -2.33 -1.87 3.78
N ARG A 11 -1.07 -1.60 3.40
CA ARG A 11 -0.53 -1.98 2.10
C ARG A 11 -0.53 -3.50 1.93
N ASP A 12 -0.08 -4.23 2.93
CA ASP A 12 0.02 -5.69 2.86
C ASP A 12 -1.36 -6.35 2.83
N GLU A 13 -2.33 -5.81 3.57
CA GLU A 13 -3.74 -6.23 3.52
C GLU A 13 -4.34 -5.98 2.13
N ALA A 14 -4.19 -4.77 1.58
CA ALA A 14 -4.71 -4.45 0.24
C ALA A 14 -4.08 -5.32 -0.86
N ARG A 15 -2.79 -5.64 -0.76
CA ARG A 15 -2.11 -6.57 -1.67
C ARG A 15 -2.68 -7.99 -1.58
N ARG A 16 -2.95 -8.48 -0.36
CA ARG A 16 -3.57 -9.81 -0.16
C ARG A 16 -4.99 -9.85 -0.74
N GLU A 17 -5.76 -8.77 -0.56
CA GLU A 17 -7.10 -8.65 -1.13
C GLU A 17 -7.08 -8.61 -2.66
N LEU A 18 -6.12 -7.90 -3.27
CA LEU A 18 -5.93 -7.91 -4.72
C LEU A 18 -5.64 -9.32 -5.24
N VAL A 19 -4.72 -10.06 -4.60
CA VAL A 19 -4.41 -11.45 -4.98
C VAL A 19 -5.64 -12.35 -4.82
N ALA A 20 -6.43 -12.17 -3.77
CA ALA A 20 -7.66 -12.92 -3.58
C ALA A 20 -8.70 -12.60 -4.67
N ALA A 21 -8.84 -11.33 -5.03
CA ALA A 21 -9.75 -10.88 -6.09
C ALA A 21 -9.30 -11.38 -7.47
N GLU A 22 -8.00 -11.39 -7.75
CA GLU A 22 -7.40 -11.91 -8.98
C GLU A 22 -7.68 -13.41 -9.14
N ARG A 23 -7.49 -14.20 -8.08
CA ARG A 23 -7.90 -15.62 -8.08
C ARG A 23 -9.40 -15.77 -8.33
N GLY A 24 -10.20 -14.87 -7.76
CA GLY A 24 -11.65 -14.82 -7.95
C GLY A 24 -12.09 -14.51 -9.38
N LEU A 25 -11.24 -13.90 -10.23
CA LEU A 25 -11.54 -13.66 -11.65
C LEU A 25 -11.80 -14.94 -12.43
N SER A 26 -11.25 -16.08 -11.98
CA SER A 26 -11.51 -17.40 -12.57
C SER A 26 -12.99 -17.77 -12.62
N ALA A 27 -13.82 -17.19 -11.74
CA ALA A 27 -15.27 -17.38 -11.77
C ALA A 27 -15.94 -16.74 -13.00
N GLY A 28 -15.26 -15.84 -13.71
CA GLY A 28 -15.74 -15.24 -14.97
C GLY A 28 -16.95 -14.31 -14.84
N THR A 29 -17.36 -13.96 -13.62
CA THR A 29 -18.56 -13.15 -13.36
C THR A 29 -18.26 -11.65 -13.36
N GLU A 30 -19.26 -10.84 -13.70
CA GLU A 30 -19.15 -9.37 -13.61
C GLU A 30 -18.86 -8.90 -12.18
N ALA A 31 -19.48 -9.54 -11.19
CA ALA A 31 -19.21 -9.26 -9.79
C ALA A 31 -17.73 -9.50 -9.42
N ALA A 32 -17.09 -10.55 -9.98
CA ALA A 32 -15.67 -10.80 -9.75
C ALA A 32 -14.79 -9.72 -10.39
N ARG A 33 -15.13 -9.27 -11.61
CA ARG A 33 -14.41 -8.17 -12.29
C ARG A 33 -14.50 -6.86 -11.53
N VAL A 34 -15.69 -6.50 -11.02
CA VAL A 34 -15.90 -5.29 -10.21
C VAL A 34 -15.08 -5.35 -8.91
N ARG A 35 -15.07 -6.50 -8.23
CA ARG A 35 -14.25 -6.69 -7.01
C ARG A 35 -12.76 -6.56 -7.32
N TYR A 36 -12.30 -7.14 -8.41
CA TYR A 36 -10.91 -7.02 -8.85
C TYR A 36 -10.53 -5.57 -9.15
N ALA A 37 -11.36 -4.84 -9.92
CA ALA A 37 -11.11 -3.44 -10.25
C ALA A 37 -11.03 -2.57 -8.98
N ARG A 38 -11.92 -2.81 -8.01
CA ARG A 38 -11.86 -2.15 -6.70
C ARG A 38 -10.58 -2.49 -5.94
N ALA A 39 -10.25 -3.78 -5.82
CA ALA A 39 -9.07 -4.22 -5.07
C ALA A 39 -7.76 -3.67 -5.68
N LEU A 40 -7.70 -3.55 -7.01
CA LEU A 40 -6.58 -2.93 -7.72
C LEU A 40 -6.43 -1.46 -7.32
N HIS A 41 -7.53 -0.70 -7.35
CA HIS A 41 -7.52 0.71 -6.97
C HIS A 41 -7.11 0.93 -5.52
N GLU A 42 -7.61 0.12 -4.59
CA GLU A 42 -7.27 0.22 -3.17
C GLU A 42 -5.79 -0.14 -2.91
N ALA A 43 -5.27 -1.17 -3.60
CA ALA A 43 -3.86 -1.54 -3.52
C ALA A 43 -2.95 -0.40 -4.02
N ASP A 44 -3.29 0.26 -5.12
CA ASP A 44 -2.54 1.40 -5.64
C ASP A 44 -2.53 2.58 -4.64
N ILE A 45 -3.67 2.91 -4.04
CA ILE A 45 -3.76 3.96 -3.03
C ILE A 45 -2.87 3.63 -1.82
N ALA A 46 -2.95 2.39 -1.33
CA ALA A 46 -2.16 1.95 -0.19
C ALA A 46 -0.65 1.97 -0.48
N GLU A 47 -0.26 1.59 -1.69
CA GLU A 47 1.13 1.63 -2.15
C GLU A 47 1.67 3.06 -2.20
N VAL A 48 0.93 3.99 -2.82
CA VAL A 48 1.32 5.41 -2.89
C VAL A 48 1.46 6.00 -1.49
N ARG A 49 0.55 5.66 -0.58
CA ARG A 49 0.61 6.10 0.83
C ARG A 49 1.86 5.57 1.52
N ALA A 50 2.18 4.29 1.38
CA ALA A 50 3.38 3.69 1.96
C ALA A 50 4.67 4.31 1.39
N GLN A 51 4.74 4.52 0.07
CA GLN A 51 5.89 5.17 -0.56
C GLN A 51 6.11 6.59 -0.08
N ARG A 52 5.03 7.37 0.08
CA ARG A 52 5.10 8.73 0.62
C ARG A 52 5.67 8.71 2.04
N HIS A 53 5.17 7.82 2.90
CA HIS A 53 5.66 7.67 4.26
C HIS A 53 7.12 7.25 4.34
N ALA A 54 7.55 6.30 3.50
CA ALA A 54 8.94 5.91 3.42
C ALA A 54 9.87 7.09 3.06
N ARG A 55 9.44 7.96 2.13
CA ARG A 55 10.18 9.18 1.75
C ARG A 55 10.23 10.20 2.88
N GLU A 56 9.10 10.45 3.54
CA GLU A 56 9.02 11.37 4.69
C GLU A 56 9.92 10.89 5.83
N ARG A 57 9.91 9.59 6.14
CA ARG A 57 10.80 8.98 7.14
C ARG A 57 12.27 9.18 6.81
N LEU A 58 12.68 8.91 5.57
CA LEU A 58 14.06 9.16 5.12
C LEU A 58 14.42 10.63 5.31
N ARG A 59 13.56 11.56 4.89
CA ARG A 59 13.80 13.00 5.06
C ARG A 59 13.99 13.40 6.52
N HIS A 60 13.15 12.88 7.43
CA HIS A 60 13.28 13.15 8.87
C HIS A 60 14.55 12.56 9.49
N GLN A 61 15.03 11.40 9.00
CA GLN A 61 16.30 10.84 9.45
C GLN A 61 17.50 11.70 9.02
N TYR A 62 17.44 12.33 7.84
CA TYR A 62 18.53 13.18 7.34
C TYR A 62 18.45 14.65 7.77
N SER A 63 17.28 15.15 8.20
CA SER A 63 17.11 16.57 8.56
C SER A 63 17.81 16.99 9.86
N TRP A 64 18.31 16.04 10.66
CA TRP A 64 19.02 16.29 11.91
C TRP A 64 20.52 15.98 11.86
N ARG A 65 21.09 15.66 10.68
CA ARG A 65 22.55 15.55 10.58
C ARG A 65 23.15 16.96 10.71
N PRO A 66 23.93 17.28 11.76
CA PRO A 66 24.67 18.53 11.77
C PRO A 66 25.61 18.49 10.57
N ALA A 67 25.60 19.53 9.76
CA ALA A 67 26.63 19.71 8.75
C ALA A 67 27.97 19.64 9.49
N ALA A 68 28.74 18.59 9.26
CA ALA A 68 30.11 18.52 9.75
C ALA A 68 30.87 19.67 9.09
N GLY A 69 31.04 20.76 9.84
CA GLY A 69 31.97 21.85 9.55
C GLY A 69 33.32 21.57 10.21
#